data_AF-A0ABD0N8R9-F1
#
_entry.id   AF-A0ABD0N8R9-F1
#
_cell.length_a   1.000
_cell.length_b   1.000
_cell.length_c   1.000
_cell.angle_alpha   90.00
_cell.angle_beta   90.00
_cell.angle_gamma   90.00
#
_symmetry.space_group_name_H-M   'P 1'
#
loop_
_entity.id
_entity.type
_entity.pdbx_description
1 polymer ?
#
loop_
_entity_poly.entity_id
_entity_poly.type
_entity_poly.pdbx_seq_one_letter_code
_entity_poly.pdbx_strand_id
1 'polypeptide(L)'
;AVEMVDLGLLTDDQLKAKLLQCGVKAGPIVASTRALYEKKLKRLLDSSAQASQHRVNGTRDAGHYSDSEEENGREEEDKDSGKEQN
;
A
#
# COMPACT_ATOMS: atom_id res chain seq x y z
N ALA A 1 -0.13 2.68 27.39
CA ALA A 1 0.36 3.96 26.87
C ALA A 1 0.24 3.88 25.36
N VAL A 2 -0.52 4.78 24.74
CA VAL A 2 -0.53 4.88 23.27
C VAL A 2 0.81 5.53 22.94
N GLU A 3 1.81 4.72 22.58
CA GLU A 3 3.09 5.26 22.15
C GLU A 3 2.80 6.19 20.96
N MET A 4 2.92 7.48 21.22
CA MET A 4 2.95 8.53 20.21
C MET A 4 4.23 8.29 19.42
N VAL A 5 4.20 7.31 18.51
CA VAL A 5 5.33 7.05 17.62
C VAL A 5 5.46 8.28 16.75
N ASP A 6 6.44 9.14 17.05
CA ASP A 6 6.78 10.28 16.21
C ASP A 6 7.28 9.75 14.87
N LEU A 7 6.36 9.67 13.91
CA LEU A 7 6.63 9.09 12.60
C LEU A 7 7.74 9.83 11.85
N GLY A 8 7.91 11.13 12.12
CA GLY A 8 8.98 11.95 11.56
C GLY A 8 10.38 11.62 12.07
N LEU A 9 10.50 10.96 13.24
CA LEU A 9 11.80 10.53 13.79
C LEU A 9 12.23 9.15 13.29
N LEU A 10 11.35 8.42 12.61
CA LEU A 10 11.67 7.11 12.05
C LEU A 10 12.63 7.26 10.88
N THR A 11 13.62 6.38 10.77
CA THR A 11 14.38 6.24 9.53
C THR A 11 13.52 5.59 8.44
N ASP A 12 13.95 5.71 7.19
CA ASP A 12 13.21 5.17 6.05
C ASP A 12 13.01 3.64 6.16
N ASP A 13 14.03 2.93 6.66
CA ASP A 13 13.95 1.48 6.93
C ASP A 13 12.97 1.15 8.06
N GLN A 14 12.98 1.94 9.14
CA GLN A 14 12.05 1.75 10.26
C GLN A 14 10.61 2.01 9.85
N LEU A 15 10.37 3.04 9.04
CA LEU A 15 9.06 3.34 8.49
C LEU A 15 8.55 2.18 7.62
N LYS A 16 9.42 1.63 6.77
CA LYS A 16 9.12 0.45 5.94
C LYS A 16 8.80 -0.78 6.78
N ALA A 17 9.60 -1.06 7.81
CA ALA A 17 9.40 -2.21 8.68
C ALA A 17 8.06 -2.13 9.45
N LYS A 18 7.71 -0.95 9.98
CA LYS A 18 6.42 -0.73 10.65
C LYS A 18 5.24 -0.88 9.69
N LEU A 19 5.34 -0.35 8.48
CA LEU A 19 4.32 -0.55 7.45
C LEU A 19 4.13 -2.04 7.12
N LEU A 20 5.24 -2.78 6.98
CA LEU A 20 5.19 -4.21 6.72
C LEU A 20 4.55 -4.99 7.88
N GLN A 21 4.82 -4.61 9.12
CA GLN A 21 4.18 -5.20 10.31
C GLN A 21 2.67 -4.96 10.31
N CYS A 22 2.21 -3.83 9.77
CA CYS A 22 0.79 -3.57 9.52
C CYS A 22 0.24 -4.24 8.25
N GLY A 23 1.01 -5.07 7.55
CA GLY A 23 0.61 -5.75 6.30
C GLY A 23 0.77 -4.92 5.03
N VAL A 24 1.42 -3.76 5.09
CA VAL A 24 1.65 -2.89 3.93
C VAL A 24 3.06 -3.06 3.39
N LYS A 25 3.16 -3.65 2.20
CA LYS A 25 4.43 -3.75 1.47
C LYS A 25 4.77 -2.40 0.82
N ALA A 26 5.64 -1.63 1.45
CA ALA A 26 6.15 -0.38 0.89
C ALA A 26 7.31 -0.63 -0.09
N GLY A 27 7.33 0.15 -1.18
CA GLY A 27 8.42 0.20 -2.13
C GLY A 27 9.66 0.94 -1.57
N PRO A 28 10.56 1.43 -2.41
CA PRO A 28 11.67 2.28 -1.94
C PRO A 28 11.11 3.53 -1.24
N ILE A 29 11.53 3.73 0.01
CA ILE A 29 11.20 4.93 0.77
C ILE A 29 12.31 5.94 0.51
N VAL A 30 11.91 7.07 -0.04
CA VAL A 30 12.79 8.20 -0.40
C VAL A 30 12.10 9.49 0.02
N ALA A 31 12.83 10.60 0.08
CA ALA A 31 12.30 11.88 0.56
C ALA A 31 10.94 12.28 -0.07
N SER A 32 10.76 12.04 -1.39
CA SER A 32 9.51 12.34 -2.10
C SER A 32 8.31 11.48 -1.68
N THR A 33 8.56 10.28 -1.17
CA THR A 33 7.51 9.30 -0.78
C THR A 33 7.39 9.12 0.73
N ARG A 34 8.36 9.60 1.51
CA ARG A 34 8.39 9.46 2.97
C ARG A 34 7.12 10.01 3.64
N ALA A 35 6.73 11.23 3.32
CA ALA A 35 5.52 11.85 3.89
C ALA A 35 4.23 11.08 3.58
N LEU A 36 4.16 10.40 2.43
CA LEU A 36 3.02 9.55 2.06
C LEU A 36 2.95 8.33 2.98
N TYR A 37 4.09 7.68 3.20
CA TYR A 37 4.21 6.49 4.04
C TYR A 37 3.99 6.80 5.53
N GLU A 38 4.48 7.93 6.02
CA GLU A 38 4.19 8.42 7.38
C GLU A 38 2.68 8.61 7.59
N LYS A 39 1.99 9.32 6.68
CA LYS A 39 0.53 9.48 6.75
C LYS A 39 -0.21 8.14 6.69
N LYS A 40 0.28 7.19 5.89
CA LYS A 40 -0.30 5.85 5.77
C LYS A 40 -0.15 5.07 7.08
N LEU A 41 1.04 5.08 7.69
CA LEU A 41 1.29 4.42 8.96
C LEU A 41 0.45 5.04 10.09
N LYS A 42 0.33 6.38 10.14
CA LYS A 42 -0.53 7.07 11.10
C LYS A 42 -1.97 6.55 11.03
N ARG A 43 -2.54 6.51 9.81
CA ARG A 43 -3.89 6.01 9.59
C ARG A 43 -4.07 4.55 10.00
N LEU A 44 -3.07 3.70 9.81
CA LEU A 44 -3.12 2.30 10.21
C LEU A 44 -3.10 2.15 11.73
N LEU A 45 -2.28 2.94 12.42
CA LEU A 45 -2.25 2.97 13.88
C LEU A 45 -3.56 3.49 14.47
N ASP A 46 -4.09 4.59 13.92
CA ASP A 46 -5.38 5.15 14.32
C ASP A 46 -6.51 4.14 14.04
N SER A 47 -6.53 3.52 12.86
CA SER A 47 -7.52 2.50 12.50
C SER A 47 -7.37 1.22 13.28
N SER A 48 -6.16 0.83 13.71
CA SER A 48 -5.92 -0.34 14.55
C SER A 48 -6.36 -0.08 16.00
N ALA A 49 -6.10 1.12 16.52
CA ALA A 49 -6.58 1.55 17.82
C ALA A 49 -8.12 1.62 17.83
N GLN A 50 -8.72 2.07 16.72
CA GLN A 50 -10.16 2.01 16.55
C GLN A 50 -10.68 0.61 16.27
N ALA A 51 -9.96 -0.28 15.58
CA ALA A 51 -10.38 -1.66 15.37
C ALA A 51 -10.54 -2.42 16.71
N SER A 52 -9.74 -2.08 17.73
CA SER A 52 -9.93 -2.58 19.09
C SER A 52 -11.12 -1.98 19.84
N GLN A 53 -11.66 -0.83 19.40
CA GLN A 53 -12.79 -0.15 20.03
C GLN A 53 -14.08 -0.13 19.18
N HIS A 54 -14.04 -0.66 17.95
CA HIS A 54 -15.06 -0.39 16.94
C HIS A 54 -15.56 -1.66 16.26
N ARG A 55 -16.19 -2.53 17.06
CA ARG A 55 -17.50 -2.99 16.61
C ARG A 55 -18.41 -1.76 16.77
N VAL A 56 -19.03 -1.30 15.68
CA VAL A 56 -20.06 -0.23 15.60
C VAL A 56 -19.64 1.25 15.51
N ASN A 57 -19.35 1.70 14.30
CA ASN A 57 -19.97 2.84 13.59
C ASN A 57 -19.46 2.76 12.15
N GLY A 58 -20.29 2.17 11.30
CA GLY A 58 -20.13 2.32 9.88
C GLY A 58 -20.27 3.80 9.52
N THR A 59 -19.19 4.40 9.04
CA THR A 59 -19.26 5.34 7.91
C THR A 59 -17.87 5.42 7.31
N ARG A 60 -17.44 4.38 6.59
CA ARG A 60 -16.69 4.62 5.36
C ARG A 60 -16.78 3.41 4.45
N ASP A 61 -17.73 3.51 3.53
CA ASP A 61 -17.66 2.92 2.20
C ASP A 61 -17.22 1.45 2.19
N ALA A 62 -18.15 0.58 2.56
CA ALA A 62 -18.09 -0.83 2.21
C ALA A 62 -18.43 -0.98 0.72
N GLY A 63 -17.55 -0.48 -0.14
CA GLY A 63 -17.52 -0.84 -1.55
C GLY A 63 -16.99 -2.26 -1.68
N HIS A 64 -17.89 -3.23 -1.56
CA HIS A 64 -17.66 -4.63 -1.90
C HIS A 64 -17.21 -4.73 -3.37
N TYR A 65 -15.92 -4.80 -3.61
CA TYR A 65 -15.39 -5.45 -4.81
C TYR A 65 -14.81 -6.78 -4.37
N SER A 66 -15.72 -7.75 -4.29
CA SER A 66 -15.38 -9.16 -4.28
C SER A 66 -15.75 -9.70 -5.65
N ASP A 67 -14.79 -9.72 -6.55
CA ASP A 67 -14.69 -10.81 -7.52
C ASP A 67 -13.20 -11.06 -7.80
N SER A 68 -12.73 -12.19 -7.27
CA SER A 68 -11.45 -12.79 -7.63
C SER A 68 -11.74 -13.77 -8.75
N GLU A 69 -10.89 -13.76 -9.78
CA GLU A 69 -10.37 -14.90 -10.58
C GLU A 69 -10.03 -14.37 -11.99
N GLU A 70 -8.72 -14.35 -12.31
CA GLU A 70 -8.08 -15.28 -13.26
C GLU A 70 -8.09 -14.63 -14.66
N GLU A 71 -6.97 -14.31 -15.31
CA GLU A 71 -6.02 -15.29 -15.81
C GLU A 71 -4.70 -14.63 -16.25
N ASN A 72 -3.65 -15.36 -15.92
CA ASN A 72 -2.34 -15.45 -16.55
C ASN A 72 -2.28 -15.09 -18.06
N GLY A 73 -1.16 -14.49 -18.50
CA GLY A 73 -0.78 -14.53 -19.92
C GLY A 73 -0.26 -13.20 -20.47
N ARG A 74 0.98 -12.84 -20.12
CA ARG A 74 1.77 -11.96 -20.98
C ARG A 74 2.14 -12.76 -22.22
N GLU A 75 1.62 -12.37 -23.39
CA GLU A 75 2.27 -12.70 -24.65
C GLU A 75 2.45 -11.39 -25.42
N GLU A 76 3.67 -10.87 -25.29
CA GLU A 76 4.17 -9.82 -26.15
C GLU A 76 4.42 -10.43 -27.53
N GLU A 77 3.49 -10.21 -28.46
CA GLU A 77 3.73 -10.45 -29.88
C GLU A 77 4.39 -9.22 -30.48
N ASP A 78 5.70 -9.16 -30.25
CA ASP A 78 6.62 -8.26 -30.93
C ASP A 78 6.85 -8.81 -32.36
N LYS A 79 6.00 -8.40 -33.32
CA LYS A 79 6.23 -8.66 -34.75
C LYS A 79 5.78 -7.50 -35.63
N ASP A 80 6.70 -6.58 -35.88
CA ASP A 80 6.81 -5.93 -37.18
C ASP A 80 8.28 -5.95 -37.65
N SER A 81 8.72 -7.15 -38.03
CA SER A 81 9.91 -7.31 -38.88
C SER A 81 9.50 -6.99 -40.31
N GLY A 82 10.13 -5.94 -40.84
CA GLY A 82 9.86 -5.39 -42.16
C GLY A 82 9.97 -6.39 -43.31
N LYS A 83 9.26 -6.05 -44.38
CA LYS A 83 9.53 -6.54 -45.73
C LYS A 83 9.52 -5.36 -46.69
N GLU A 84 10.72 -4.97 -47.11
CA GLU A 84 10.96 -4.60 -48.51
C GLU A 84 10.33 -5.68 -49.41
N GLN A 85 9.55 -5.25 -50.42
CA GLN A 85 9.56 -5.88 -51.75
C GLN A 85 8.70 -5.11 -52.76
N ASN A 86 9.36 -4.80 -53.89
CA ASN A 86 8.92 -4.25 -55.18
C ASN A 86 8.79 -2.73 -55.32
#